data_AF-A0A0E4C781-F1
#
_entry.id   AF-A0A0E4C781-F1
#
_cell.length_a   1.000
_cell.length_b   1.000
_cell.length_c   1.000
_cell.angle_alpha   90.00
_cell.angle_beta   90.00
_cell.angle_gamma   90.00
#
_symmetry.space_group_name_H-M   'P 1'
#
loop_
_entity.id
_entity.type
_entity.pdbx_description
1 polymer ?
#
loop_
_entity_poly.entity_id
_entity_poly.type
_entity_poly.pdbx_seq_one_letter_code
_entity_poly.pdbx_strand_id
1 'polypeptide(L)'
;MFEQIVFYVKPIGLSVATLAADDVGPVETVFNNANKTIVAFAAFINSSAPALLATIQTKVSYNVRLELNNILNSLKTSTADLGSALSALRTGVISARNNNATSTNVANYVKPSMVSLAQTKTLLVSTDLSAPSFSAVESARTINQANLGIQIGISIESGTMLTEMWEGMLLKDYERINASLQQVKTLVAREVQLVSGQIAQFDSTYSPLTSVLSAKYSEINLVYGNVTNGTADNVLNAYKTLVSSAIGYIKALIESFYPPIKPVITRLAEVLIQRGKNSDFCYESYYPMVEQYLLSGQLSIITCLNTELEREKYLLEALLEINYQLQFFLEDANAYLKTCYRISQFDNPLTSQCLQEVSV
;
A
#
# COMPACT_ATOMS: atom_id res chain seq x y z
N MET A 1 -23.98 7.48 17.26
CA MET A 1 -25.43 7.18 17.09
C MET A 1 -25.75 5.76 17.53
N PHE A 2 -25.08 4.74 17.00
CA PHE A 2 -25.28 3.34 17.43
C PHE A 2 -25.09 3.13 18.93
N GLU A 3 -24.06 3.73 19.54
CA GLU A 3 -23.85 3.71 21.00
C GLU A 3 -25.04 4.28 21.78
N GLN A 4 -25.69 5.32 21.26
CA GLN A 4 -26.88 5.91 21.89
C GLN A 4 -28.07 4.94 21.80
N ILE A 5 -28.25 4.25 20.66
CA ILE A 5 -29.28 3.21 20.52
C ILE A 5 -29.05 2.10 21.56
N VAL A 6 -27.81 1.61 21.69
CA VAL A 6 -27.46 0.60 22.70
C VAL A 6 -27.71 1.12 24.12
N PHE A 7 -27.32 2.36 24.41
CA PHE A 7 -27.50 3.00 25.71
C PHE A 7 -28.96 3.06 26.14
N TYR A 8 -29.88 3.39 25.23
CA TYR A 8 -31.30 3.51 25.55
C TYR A 8 -32.05 2.18 25.52
N VAL A 9 -31.67 1.22 24.67
CA VAL A 9 -32.42 -0.04 24.52
C VAL A 9 -31.94 -1.14 25.49
N LYS A 10 -30.65 -1.20 25.84
CA LYS A 10 -30.14 -2.19 26.80
C LYS A 10 -30.87 -2.15 28.16
N PRO A 11 -31.17 -0.98 28.76
CA PRO A 11 -31.96 -0.89 29.98
C PRO A 11 -33.39 -1.43 29.86
N ILE A 12 -33.99 -1.39 28.66
CA ILE A 12 -35.33 -1.96 28.42
C ILE A 12 -35.28 -3.47 28.59
N GLY A 13 -34.32 -4.14 27.94
CA GLY A 13 -34.15 -5.59 28.05
C GLY A 13 -33.85 -6.05 29.48
N LEU A 14 -32.98 -5.32 30.19
CA LEU A 14 -32.69 -5.59 31.61
C LEU A 14 -33.94 -5.42 32.49
N SER A 15 -34.71 -4.35 32.29
CA SER A 15 -35.93 -4.11 33.08
C SER A 15 -37.00 -5.16 32.84
N VAL A 16 -37.14 -5.64 31.59
CA VAL A 16 -38.07 -6.74 31.25
C VAL A 16 -37.60 -8.07 31.84
N ALA A 17 -36.30 -8.36 31.83
CA ALA A 17 -35.75 -9.57 32.44
C ALA A 17 -35.95 -9.57 33.97
N THR A 18 -35.70 -8.43 34.64
CA THR A 18 -35.99 -8.27 36.07
C THR A 18 -37.47 -8.45 36.36
N LEU A 19 -38.35 -7.86 35.54
CA LEU A 19 -39.80 -8.03 35.69
C LEU A 19 -40.24 -9.50 35.55
N ALA A 20 -39.68 -10.21 34.57
CA ALA A 20 -40.03 -11.61 34.32
C ALA A 20 -39.59 -12.56 35.45
N ALA A 21 -38.57 -12.18 36.21
CA ALA A 21 -38.01 -12.96 37.31
C ALA A 21 -38.58 -12.57 38.68
N ASP A 22 -39.36 -11.49 38.78
CA ASP A 22 -39.87 -10.97 40.05
C ASP A 22 -41.24 -11.59 40.40
N ASP A 23 -41.28 -12.28 41.54
CA ASP A 23 -42.45 -12.94 42.12
C ASP A 23 -42.92 -12.32 43.45
N VAL A 24 -42.26 -11.26 43.95
CA VAL A 24 -42.52 -10.69 45.30
C VAL A 24 -42.58 -9.15 45.34
N GLY A 25 -41.95 -8.47 44.38
CA GLY A 25 -41.68 -7.04 44.43
C GLY A 25 -42.90 -6.14 44.22
N PRO A 26 -42.80 -4.84 44.58
CA PRO A 26 -43.86 -3.88 44.33
C PRO A 26 -44.09 -3.72 42.82
N VAL A 27 -45.15 -4.34 42.33
CA VAL A 27 -45.60 -4.36 40.92
C VAL A 27 -45.49 -2.99 40.26
N GLU A 28 -45.89 -1.92 40.96
CA GLU A 28 -45.80 -0.55 40.47
C GLU A 28 -44.37 -0.14 40.14
N THR A 29 -43.40 -0.42 41.01
CA THR A 29 -42.00 -0.01 40.84
C THR A 29 -41.37 -0.72 39.64
N VAL A 30 -41.58 -2.01 39.49
CA VAL A 30 -40.90 -2.84 38.49
C VAL A 30 -41.44 -2.58 37.09
N PHE A 31 -42.77 -2.48 36.92
CA PHE A 31 -43.37 -2.07 35.64
C PHE A 31 -43.07 -0.59 35.30
N ASN A 32 -43.01 0.31 36.28
CA ASN A 32 -42.66 1.71 36.04
C ASN A 32 -41.22 1.88 35.54
N ASN A 33 -40.27 1.06 36.01
CA ASN A 33 -38.89 1.10 35.55
C ASN A 33 -38.78 0.80 34.05
N ALA A 34 -39.43 -0.28 33.59
CA ALA A 34 -39.48 -0.62 32.16
C ALA A 34 -40.13 0.51 31.34
N ASN A 35 -41.28 1.03 31.79
CA ASN A 35 -41.97 2.12 31.09
C ASN A 35 -41.13 3.42 31.04
N LYS A 36 -40.42 3.76 32.11
CA LYS A 36 -39.53 4.93 32.16
C LYS A 36 -38.41 4.84 31.14
N THR A 37 -37.81 3.66 30.96
CA THR A 37 -36.75 3.44 29.95
C THR A 37 -37.28 3.53 28.52
N ILE A 38 -38.49 3.03 28.25
CA ILE A 38 -39.17 3.16 26.96
C ILE A 38 -39.46 4.64 26.63
N VAL A 39 -39.97 5.40 27.60
CA VAL A 39 -40.21 6.85 27.44
C VAL A 39 -38.92 7.61 27.21
N ALA A 40 -37.82 7.26 27.90
CA ALA A 40 -36.52 7.89 27.68
C ALA A 40 -35.99 7.65 26.25
N PHE A 41 -36.15 6.44 25.71
CA PHE A 41 -35.78 6.14 24.33
C PHE A 41 -36.63 6.92 23.32
N ALA A 42 -37.95 7.01 23.52
CA ALA A 42 -38.83 7.82 22.69
C ALA A 42 -38.45 9.32 22.73
N ALA A 43 -38.09 9.83 23.92
CA ALA A 43 -37.61 11.20 24.08
C ALA A 43 -36.30 11.45 23.31
N PHE A 44 -35.34 10.52 23.37
CA PHE A 44 -34.11 10.58 22.58
C PHE A 44 -34.40 10.70 21.08
N ILE A 45 -35.30 9.86 20.56
CA ILE A 45 -35.65 9.86 19.12
C ILE A 45 -36.29 11.19 18.70
N ASN A 46 -37.15 11.78 19.55
CA ASN A 46 -37.84 13.01 19.20
C ASN A 46 -36.99 14.28 19.39
N SER A 47 -35.95 14.24 20.23
CA SER A 47 -35.19 15.44 20.61
C SER A 47 -33.75 15.42 20.09
N SER A 48 -32.94 14.43 20.50
CA SER A 48 -31.50 14.40 20.22
C SER A 48 -31.16 13.72 18.89
N ALA A 49 -31.92 12.70 18.49
CA ALA A 49 -31.65 11.96 17.25
C ALA A 49 -31.71 12.82 15.98
N PRO A 50 -32.61 13.82 15.82
CA PRO A 50 -32.65 14.68 14.63
C PRO A 50 -31.33 15.43 14.38
N ALA A 51 -30.67 15.94 15.43
CA ALA A 51 -29.38 16.63 15.30
C ALA A 51 -28.24 15.68 14.89
N LEU A 52 -28.23 14.46 15.43
CA LEU A 52 -27.28 13.41 15.02
C LEU A 52 -27.51 12.99 13.55
N LEU A 53 -28.78 12.81 13.16
CA LEU A 53 -29.17 12.49 11.78
C LEU A 53 -28.79 13.61 10.81
N ALA A 54 -28.95 14.88 11.19
CA ALA A 54 -28.51 16.01 10.39
C ALA A 54 -26.98 15.99 10.18
N THR A 55 -26.22 15.72 11.25
CA THR A 55 -24.76 15.58 11.16
C THR A 55 -24.35 14.44 10.21
N ILE A 56 -25.05 13.30 10.27
CA ILE A 56 -24.81 12.16 9.38
C ILE A 56 -25.12 12.53 7.92
N GLN A 57 -26.19 13.27 7.66
CA GLN A 57 -26.47 13.73 6.30
C GLN A 57 -25.40 14.66 5.76
N THR A 58 -24.89 15.58 6.58
CA THR A 58 -23.81 16.50 6.17
C THR A 58 -22.49 15.78 5.94
N LYS A 59 -22.14 14.80 6.79
CA LYS A 59 -20.84 14.13 6.75
C LYS A 59 -20.78 12.89 5.85
N VAL A 60 -21.92 12.23 5.64
CA VAL A 60 -22.00 10.93 4.97
C VAL A 60 -22.96 11.04 3.79
N SER A 61 -24.27 10.95 4.03
CA SER A 61 -25.28 11.09 2.98
C SER A 61 -26.70 11.17 3.50
N TYR A 62 -27.59 11.66 2.64
CA TYR A 62 -29.03 11.57 2.85
C TYR A 62 -29.54 10.13 2.98
N ASN A 63 -28.96 9.16 2.24
CA ASN A 63 -29.44 7.77 2.23
C ASN A 63 -29.15 7.08 3.56
N VAL A 64 -27.94 7.25 4.10
CA VAL A 64 -27.57 6.70 5.42
C VAL A 64 -28.41 7.36 6.51
N ARG A 65 -28.69 8.66 6.41
CA ARG A 65 -29.64 9.34 7.31
C ARG A 65 -31.02 8.68 7.24
N LEU A 66 -31.55 8.46 6.04
CA LEU A 66 -32.88 7.89 5.85
C LEU A 66 -32.98 6.47 6.42
N GLU A 67 -31.99 5.62 6.16
CA GLU A 67 -31.89 4.27 6.71
C GLU A 67 -31.92 4.28 8.24
N LEU A 68 -31.06 5.10 8.86
CA LEU A 68 -30.98 5.19 10.33
C LEU A 68 -32.25 5.78 10.94
N ASN A 69 -32.88 6.74 10.28
CA ASN A 69 -34.17 7.27 10.70
C ASN A 69 -35.27 6.20 10.65
N ASN A 70 -35.29 5.36 9.62
CA ASN A 70 -36.25 4.26 9.52
C ASN A 70 -36.03 3.21 10.63
N ILE A 71 -34.77 2.85 10.90
CA ILE A 71 -34.40 1.95 12.00
C ILE A 71 -34.87 2.52 13.35
N LEU A 72 -34.60 3.80 13.61
CA LEU A 72 -35.07 4.46 14.84
C LEU A 72 -36.59 4.45 14.97
N ASN A 73 -37.31 4.75 13.89
CA ASN A 73 -38.78 4.78 13.91
C ASN A 73 -39.40 3.37 14.07
N SER A 74 -38.78 2.32 13.51
CA SER A 74 -39.17 0.94 13.78
C SER A 74 -39.01 0.60 15.25
N LEU A 75 -37.81 0.86 15.82
CA LEU A 75 -37.52 0.63 17.23
C LEU A 75 -38.44 1.44 18.15
N LYS A 76 -38.76 2.69 17.79
CA LYS A 76 -39.74 3.52 18.52
C LYS A 76 -41.10 2.85 18.58
N THR A 77 -41.58 2.35 17.45
CA THR A 77 -42.87 1.66 17.35
C THR A 77 -42.87 0.39 18.17
N SER A 78 -41.87 -0.48 17.99
CA SER A 78 -41.77 -1.76 18.70
C SER A 78 -41.62 -1.58 20.22
N THR A 79 -40.87 -0.58 20.68
CA THR A 79 -40.74 -0.28 22.11
C THR A 79 -42.01 0.35 22.70
N ALA A 80 -42.74 1.17 21.94
CA ALA A 80 -44.04 1.71 22.37
C ALA A 80 -45.11 0.61 22.49
N ASP A 81 -45.13 -0.35 21.56
CA ASP A 81 -45.99 -1.52 21.61
C ASP A 81 -45.69 -2.38 22.84
N LEU A 82 -44.41 -2.59 23.15
CA LEU A 82 -43.99 -3.27 24.37
C LEU A 82 -44.45 -2.51 25.61
N GLY A 83 -44.29 -1.19 25.67
CA GLY A 83 -44.75 -0.37 26.79
C GLY A 83 -46.26 -0.47 27.02
N SER A 84 -47.03 -0.53 25.93
CA SER A 84 -48.48 -0.72 25.98
C SER A 84 -48.86 -2.11 26.49
N ALA A 85 -48.18 -3.16 26.02
CA ALA A 85 -48.38 -4.53 26.50
C ALA A 85 -48.05 -4.69 27.99
N LEU A 86 -46.93 -4.11 28.44
CA LEU A 86 -46.53 -4.09 29.84
C LEU A 86 -47.52 -3.30 30.71
N SER A 87 -48.06 -2.19 30.21
CA SER A 87 -49.06 -1.40 30.93
C SER A 87 -50.39 -2.14 31.11
N ALA A 88 -50.83 -2.88 30.08
CA ALA A 88 -52.00 -3.75 30.17
C ALA A 88 -51.78 -4.88 31.18
N LEU A 89 -50.61 -5.53 31.14
CA LEU A 89 -50.24 -6.58 32.07
C LEU A 89 -50.19 -6.07 33.52
N ARG A 90 -49.57 -4.91 33.75
CA ARG A 90 -49.55 -4.22 35.05
C ARG A 90 -50.96 -4.00 35.60
N THR A 91 -51.86 -3.50 34.76
CA THR A 91 -53.25 -3.23 35.15
C THR A 91 -53.97 -4.51 35.59
N GLY A 92 -53.75 -5.62 34.85
CA GLY A 92 -54.25 -6.93 35.22
C GLY A 92 -53.70 -7.43 36.57
N VAL A 93 -52.39 -7.32 36.78
CA VAL A 93 -51.73 -7.75 38.02
C VAL A 93 -52.23 -6.93 39.22
N ILE A 94 -52.33 -5.60 39.10
CA ILE A 94 -52.86 -4.73 40.17
C ILE A 94 -54.32 -5.09 40.48
N SER A 95 -55.12 -5.34 39.45
CA SER A 95 -56.53 -5.73 39.63
C SER A 95 -56.66 -7.08 40.33
N ALA A 96 -55.83 -8.07 39.97
CA ALA A 96 -55.78 -9.35 40.68
C ALA A 96 -55.39 -9.19 42.15
N ARG A 97 -54.35 -8.38 42.43
CA ARG A 97 -53.89 -8.08 43.79
C ARG A 97 -54.96 -7.44 44.65
N ASN A 98 -55.64 -6.41 44.11
CA ASN A 98 -56.71 -5.72 44.82
C ASN A 98 -57.94 -6.61 45.07
N ASN A 99 -58.02 -7.77 44.41
CA ASN A 99 -59.05 -8.80 44.59
C ASN A 99 -58.49 -10.08 45.22
N ASN A 100 -57.61 -9.96 46.23
CA ASN A 100 -57.08 -11.07 47.04
C ASN A 100 -56.22 -12.11 46.28
N ALA A 101 -55.83 -11.87 45.03
CA ALA A 101 -54.91 -12.69 44.24
C ALA A 101 -55.17 -14.22 44.28
N THR A 102 -56.42 -14.65 44.41
CA THR A 102 -56.78 -16.07 44.32
C THR A 102 -56.52 -16.59 42.90
N SER A 103 -56.32 -17.91 42.73
CA SER A 103 -56.08 -18.51 41.40
C SER A 103 -57.15 -18.12 40.38
N THR A 104 -58.42 -18.07 40.80
CA THR A 104 -59.55 -17.61 39.98
C THR A 104 -59.42 -16.12 39.62
N ASN A 105 -59.11 -15.25 40.57
CA ASN A 105 -58.99 -13.81 40.31
C ASN A 105 -57.75 -13.49 39.45
N VAL A 106 -56.63 -14.19 39.66
CA VAL A 106 -55.45 -14.09 38.78
C VAL A 106 -55.81 -14.49 37.35
N ALA A 107 -56.50 -15.61 37.13
CA ALA A 107 -56.91 -16.03 35.79
C ALA A 107 -57.91 -15.05 35.13
N ASN A 108 -58.76 -14.40 35.93
CA ASN A 108 -59.75 -13.42 35.44
C ASN A 108 -59.12 -12.09 35.01
N TYR A 109 -58.14 -11.59 35.79
CA TYR A 109 -57.53 -10.28 35.55
C TYR A 109 -56.22 -10.33 34.75
N VAL A 110 -55.45 -11.42 34.85
CA VAL A 110 -54.19 -11.64 34.12
C VAL A 110 -54.44 -12.72 33.07
N LYS A 111 -55.00 -12.31 31.93
CA LYS A 111 -55.32 -13.24 30.84
C LYS A 111 -54.02 -13.78 30.21
N PRO A 112 -53.94 -15.07 29.83
CA PRO A 112 -52.79 -15.62 29.12
C PRO A 112 -52.40 -14.83 27.86
N SER A 113 -53.38 -14.21 27.19
CA SER A 113 -53.15 -13.34 26.04
C SER A 113 -52.34 -12.08 26.35
N MET A 114 -52.42 -11.53 27.57
CA MET A 114 -51.62 -10.38 28.00
C MET A 114 -50.15 -10.76 28.19
N VAL A 115 -49.90 -11.92 28.79
CA VAL A 115 -48.55 -12.47 28.97
C VAL A 115 -47.93 -12.80 27.62
N SER A 116 -48.66 -13.50 26.76
CA SER A 116 -48.22 -13.80 25.40
C SER A 116 -47.94 -12.54 24.59
N LEU A 117 -48.78 -11.49 24.70
CA LEU A 117 -48.55 -10.23 24.01
C LEU A 117 -47.25 -9.55 24.49
N ALA A 118 -47.00 -9.49 25.80
CA ALA A 118 -45.76 -8.92 26.35
C ALA A 118 -44.52 -9.69 25.86
N GLN A 119 -44.59 -11.02 25.82
CA GLN A 119 -43.52 -11.87 25.28
C GLN A 119 -43.28 -11.62 23.79
N THR A 120 -44.34 -11.60 22.97
CA THR A 120 -44.24 -11.34 21.53
C THR A 120 -43.66 -9.95 21.25
N LYS A 121 -44.07 -8.92 21.99
CA LYS A 121 -43.52 -7.56 21.81
C LYS A 121 -42.08 -7.44 22.29
N THR A 122 -41.69 -8.19 23.33
CA THR A 122 -40.29 -8.28 23.76
C THR A 122 -39.43 -8.91 22.66
N LEU A 123 -39.90 -9.99 22.04
CA LEU A 123 -39.20 -10.63 20.93
C LEU A 123 -39.10 -9.70 19.71
N LEU A 124 -40.16 -8.95 19.39
CA LEU A 124 -40.14 -7.97 18.30
C LEU A 124 -39.07 -6.89 18.51
N VAL A 125 -38.97 -6.32 19.72
CA VAL A 125 -37.89 -5.36 20.06
C VAL A 125 -36.51 -6.01 19.91
N SER A 126 -36.36 -7.26 20.33
CA SER A 126 -35.10 -8.01 20.17
C SER A 126 -34.72 -8.22 18.70
N THR A 127 -35.69 -8.48 17.83
CA THR A 127 -35.44 -8.63 16.39
C THR A 127 -35.04 -7.30 15.76
N ASP A 128 -35.77 -6.22 16.07
CA ASP A 128 -35.51 -4.88 15.54
C ASP A 128 -34.13 -4.33 15.97
N LEU A 129 -33.62 -4.75 17.13
CA LEU A 129 -32.28 -4.41 17.62
C LEU A 129 -31.13 -4.91 16.73
N SER A 130 -31.39 -5.90 15.88
CA SER A 130 -30.37 -6.41 14.95
C SER A 130 -30.12 -5.45 13.78
N ALA A 131 -31.13 -4.67 13.38
CA ALA A 131 -31.03 -3.76 12.24
C ALA A 131 -29.95 -2.66 12.38
N PRO A 132 -29.83 -1.94 13.53
CA PRO A 132 -28.70 -1.03 13.76
C PRO A 132 -27.33 -1.72 13.65
N SER A 133 -27.20 -2.96 14.13
CA SER A 133 -25.93 -3.69 14.08
C SER A 133 -25.54 -4.01 12.63
N PHE A 134 -26.48 -4.51 11.82
CA PHE A 134 -26.24 -4.77 10.40
C PHE A 134 -25.88 -3.48 9.65
N SER A 135 -26.58 -2.38 9.94
CA SER A 135 -26.28 -1.07 9.35
C SER A 135 -24.86 -0.58 9.70
N ALA A 136 -24.41 -0.80 10.94
CA ALA A 136 -23.06 -0.43 11.37
C ALA A 136 -21.97 -1.27 10.69
N VAL A 137 -22.16 -2.59 10.62
CA VAL A 137 -21.24 -3.51 9.94
C VAL A 137 -21.14 -3.16 8.46
N GLU A 138 -22.27 -2.89 7.82
CA GLU A 138 -22.31 -2.54 6.40
C GLU A 138 -21.63 -1.19 6.11
N SER A 139 -21.84 -0.19 6.97
CA SER A 139 -21.10 1.07 6.88
C SER A 139 -19.59 0.88 7.04
N ALA A 140 -19.14 0.02 7.95
CA ALA A 140 -17.72 -0.27 8.10
C ALA A 140 -17.15 -0.96 6.84
N ARG A 141 -17.91 -1.90 6.25
CA ARG A 141 -17.54 -2.59 5.02
C ARG A 141 -17.34 -1.60 3.87
N THR A 142 -18.33 -0.75 3.58
CA THR A 142 -18.25 0.17 2.43
C THR A 142 -17.18 1.26 2.61
N ILE A 143 -16.96 1.74 3.85
CA ILE A 143 -15.86 2.67 4.16
C ILE A 143 -14.50 2.00 3.93
N ASN A 144 -14.32 0.76 4.38
CA ASN A 144 -13.05 0.05 4.19
C ASN A 144 -12.77 -0.20 2.70
N GLN A 145 -13.79 -0.59 1.93
CA GLN A 145 -13.66 -0.79 0.48
C GLN A 145 -13.33 0.51 -0.25
N ALA A 146 -13.98 1.63 0.11
CA ALA A 146 -13.67 2.95 -0.42
C ALA A 146 -12.24 3.39 -0.07
N ASN A 147 -11.80 3.15 1.17
CA ASN A 147 -10.44 3.48 1.62
C ASN A 147 -9.38 2.73 0.82
N LEU A 148 -9.58 1.44 0.52
CA LEU A 148 -8.65 0.67 -0.31
C LEU A 148 -8.50 1.29 -1.71
N GLY A 149 -9.61 1.65 -2.35
CA GLY A 149 -9.58 2.29 -3.67
C GLY A 149 -8.85 3.65 -3.66
N ILE A 150 -9.09 4.47 -2.62
CA ILE A 150 -8.38 5.75 -2.45
C ILE A 150 -6.88 5.52 -2.17
N GLN A 151 -6.54 4.54 -1.33
CA GLN A 151 -5.14 4.22 -1.02
C GLN A 151 -4.36 3.77 -2.26
N ILE A 152 -4.96 2.95 -3.12
CA ILE A 152 -4.38 2.59 -4.42
C ILE A 152 -4.18 3.84 -5.28
N GLY A 153 -5.16 4.74 -5.29
CA GLY A 153 -5.02 6.02 -5.98
C GLY A 153 -3.84 6.85 -5.47
N ILE A 154 -3.72 7.01 -4.15
CA ILE A 154 -2.64 7.79 -3.51
C ILE A 154 -1.27 7.15 -3.75
N SER A 155 -1.16 5.82 -3.67
CA SER A 155 0.12 5.14 -3.90
C SER A 155 0.61 5.38 -5.33
N ILE A 156 -0.29 5.34 -6.32
CA ILE A 156 0.03 5.65 -7.72
C ILE A 156 0.35 7.14 -7.90
N GLU A 157 -0.44 8.05 -7.31
CA GLU A 157 -0.20 9.51 -7.35
C GLU A 157 1.17 9.87 -6.75
N SER A 158 1.61 9.16 -5.70
CA SER A 158 2.89 9.43 -5.06
C SER A 158 4.10 8.98 -5.88
N GLY A 159 3.93 7.97 -6.75
CA GLY A 159 5.01 7.40 -7.55
C GLY A 159 6.17 6.79 -6.75
N THR A 160 6.09 6.71 -5.42
CA THR A 160 7.20 6.31 -4.53
C THR A 160 7.71 4.91 -4.85
N MET A 161 6.80 3.95 -5.00
CA MET A 161 7.18 2.57 -5.34
C MET A 161 7.95 2.50 -6.67
N LEU A 162 7.53 3.28 -7.67
CA LEU A 162 8.25 3.36 -8.95
C LEU A 162 9.62 4.02 -8.74
N THR A 163 9.67 5.16 -8.05
CA THR A 163 10.92 5.87 -7.76
C THR A 163 11.93 4.98 -7.03
N GLU A 164 11.53 4.29 -5.96
CA GLU A 164 12.40 3.41 -5.16
C GLU A 164 12.92 2.23 -6.00
N MET A 165 12.04 1.58 -6.76
CA MET A 165 12.41 0.49 -7.66
C MET A 165 13.45 0.97 -8.69
N TRP A 166 13.24 2.16 -9.26
CA TRP A 166 14.12 2.75 -10.26
C TRP A 166 15.48 3.17 -9.71
N GLU A 167 15.48 3.85 -8.56
CA GLU A 167 16.70 4.24 -7.86
C GLU A 167 17.56 3.02 -7.52
N GLY A 168 16.93 1.94 -7.04
CA GLY A 168 17.60 0.68 -6.73
C GLY A 168 18.21 -0.02 -7.96
N MET A 169 17.50 -0.02 -9.10
CA MET A 169 18.05 -0.60 -10.34
C MET A 169 19.26 0.20 -10.85
N LEU A 170 19.15 1.53 -10.93
CA LEU A 170 20.25 2.38 -11.39
C LEU A 170 21.46 2.33 -10.43
N LEU A 171 21.22 2.21 -9.11
CA LEU A 171 22.30 2.10 -8.13
C LEU A 171 23.16 0.87 -8.38
N LYS A 172 22.52 -0.26 -8.68
CA LYS A 172 23.20 -1.52 -9.00
C LYS A 172 24.09 -1.37 -10.23
N ASP A 173 23.61 -0.68 -11.27
CA ASP A 173 24.39 -0.45 -12.49
C ASP A 173 25.56 0.52 -12.24
N TYR A 174 25.36 1.57 -11.45
CA TYR A 174 26.43 2.45 -10.96
C TYR A 174 27.52 1.67 -10.21
N GLU A 175 27.15 0.79 -9.28
CA GLU A 175 28.11 -0.04 -8.52
C GLU A 175 28.90 -0.95 -9.46
N ARG A 176 28.24 -1.50 -10.49
CA ARG A 176 28.87 -2.33 -11.53
C ARG A 176 29.89 -1.55 -12.37
N ILE A 177 29.56 -0.32 -12.78
CA ILE A 177 30.51 0.58 -13.48
C ILE A 177 31.71 0.87 -12.59
N ASN A 178 31.46 1.23 -11.33
CA ASN A 178 32.53 1.57 -10.40
C ASN A 178 33.44 0.38 -10.13
N ALA A 179 32.88 -0.82 -9.96
CA ALA A 179 33.66 -2.06 -9.81
C ALA A 179 34.51 -2.35 -11.06
N SER A 180 33.92 -2.22 -12.26
CA SER A 180 34.64 -2.36 -13.53
C SER A 180 35.80 -1.36 -13.62
N LEU A 181 35.56 -0.07 -13.33
CA LEU A 181 36.60 0.96 -13.34
C LEU A 181 37.75 0.61 -12.38
N GLN A 182 37.47 0.03 -11.21
CA GLN A 182 38.50 -0.42 -10.27
C GLN A 182 39.27 -1.64 -10.78
N GLN A 183 38.60 -2.58 -11.45
CA GLN A 183 39.26 -3.73 -12.07
C GLN A 183 40.25 -3.28 -13.13
N VAL A 184 39.85 -2.38 -14.03
CA VAL A 184 40.75 -1.88 -15.07
C VAL A 184 41.91 -1.09 -14.46
N LYS A 185 41.66 -0.29 -13.39
CA LYS A 185 42.73 0.43 -12.66
C LYS A 185 43.77 -0.54 -12.12
N THR A 186 43.31 -1.62 -11.51
CA THR A 186 44.17 -2.65 -10.94
C THR A 186 44.95 -3.39 -12.02
N LEU A 187 44.27 -3.76 -13.11
CA LEU A 187 44.84 -4.45 -14.26
C LEU A 187 45.96 -3.64 -14.89
N VAL A 188 45.71 -2.38 -15.26
CA VAL A 188 46.72 -1.53 -15.91
C VAL A 188 47.89 -1.27 -14.96
N ALA A 189 47.62 -0.96 -13.68
CA ALA A 189 48.67 -0.77 -12.69
C ALA A 189 49.56 -2.00 -12.50
N ARG A 190 49.01 -3.21 -12.68
CA ARG A 190 49.74 -4.47 -12.57
C ARG A 190 50.47 -4.84 -13.86
N GLU A 191 49.75 -5.00 -14.97
CA GLU A 191 50.31 -5.56 -16.21
C GLU A 191 51.31 -4.62 -16.87
N VAL A 192 51.09 -3.29 -16.83
CA VAL A 192 52.08 -2.33 -17.36
C VAL A 192 53.39 -2.40 -16.60
N GLN A 193 53.33 -2.60 -15.27
CA GLN A 193 54.54 -2.78 -14.44
C GLN A 193 55.25 -4.09 -14.77
N LEU A 194 54.50 -5.18 -14.97
CA LEU A 194 55.08 -6.47 -15.37
C LEU A 194 55.77 -6.38 -16.73
N VAL A 195 55.11 -5.78 -17.72
CA VAL A 195 55.68 -5.55 -19.06
C VAL A 195 56.92 -4.67 -18.98
N SER A 196 56.85 -3.54 -18.28
CA SER A 196 57.99 -2.61 -18.12
C SER A 196 59.18 -3.29 -17.43
N GLY A 197 58.91 -4.10 -16.39
CA GLY A 197 59.91 -4.90 -15.71
C GLY A 197 60.54 -5.96 -16.62
N GLN A 198 59.77 -6.56 -17.53
CA GLN A 198 60.27 -7.53 -18.49
C GLN A 198 61.16 -6.87 -19.56
N ILE A 199 60.77 -5.68 -20.07
CA ILE A 199 61.57 -4.91 -21.03
C ILE A 199 62.93 -4.52 -20.41
N ALA A 200 62.97 -4.18 -19.13
CA ALA A 200 64.19 -3.81 -18.43
C ALA A 200 65.21 -4.96 -18.24
N GLN A 201 64.82 -6.22 -18.49
CA GLN A 201 65.72 -7.37 -18.36
C GLN A 201 66.62 -7.59 -19.59
N PHE A 202 66.26 -7.02 -20.76
CA PHE A 202 67.02 -7.19 -21.99
C PHE A 202 68.38 -6.47 -21.94
N ASP A 203 69.39 -7.06 -22.59
CA ASP A 203 70.73 -6.47 -22.68
C ASP A 203 70.74 -5.12 -23.42
N SER A 204 71.71 -4.26 -23.09
CA SER A 204 71.91 -2.93 -23.69
C SER A 204 72.02 -2.93 -25.24
N THR A 205 72.43 -4.06 -25.82
CA THR A 205 72.49 -4.26 -27.28
C THR A 205 71.11 -4.16 -27.96
N TYR A 206 70.01 -4.39 -27.24
CA TYR A 206 68.63 -4.24 -27.74
C TYR A 206 68.00 -2.87 -27.44
N SER A 207 68.77 -1.94 -26.87
CA SER A 207 68.29 -0.60 -26.47
C SER A 207 67.49 0.16 -27.56
N PRO A 208 67.79 0.07 -28.87
CA PRO A 208 66.99 0.76 -29.88
C PRO A 208 65.53 0.27 -29.95
N LEU A 209 65.27 -1.01 -29.66
CA LEU A 209 63.93 -1.60 -29.69
C LEU A 209 63.24 -1.50 -28.33
N THR A 210 63.96 -1.79 -27.25
CA THR A 210 63.41 -1.78 -25.89
C THR A 210 63.08 -0.38 -25.39
N SER A 211 63.79 0.66 -25.87
CA SER A 211 63.44 2.06 -25.58
C SER A 211 62.12 2.50 -26.22
N VAL A 212 61.86 2.09 -27.46
CA VAL A 212 60.59 2.36 -28.17
C VAL A 212 59.43 1.69 -27.44
N LEU A 213 59.58 0.41 -27.08
CA LEU A 213 58.58 -0.32 -26.30
C LEU A 213 58.33 0.33 -24.93
N SER A 214 59.39 0.70 -24.20
CA SER A 214 59.26 1.37 -22.90
C SER A 214 58.49 2.69 -23.00
N ALA A 215 58.73 3.47 -24.06
CA ALA A 215 58.01 4.71 -24.32
C ALA A 215 56.51 4.44 -24.59
N LYS A 216 56.19 3.42 -25.39
CA LYS A 216 54.80 3.03 -25.70
C LYS A 216 54.02 2.58 -24.46
N TYR A 217 54.60 1.74 -23.61
CA TYR A 217 53.93 1.31 -22.38
C TYR A 217 53.82 2.43 -21.34
N SER A 218 54.74 3.39 -21.34
CA SER A 218 54.60 4.61 -20.53
C SER A 218 53.46 5.51 -21.04
N GLU A 219 53.30 5.62 -22.35
CA GLU A 219 52.18 6.32 -22.99
C GLU A 219 50.84 5.66 -22.64
N ILE A 220 50.76 4.32 -22.70
CA ILE A 220 49.57 3.56 -22.27
C ILE A 220 49.22 3.88 -20.80
N ASN A 221 50.21 3.88 -19.90
CA ASN A 221 49.99 4.20 -18.49
C ASN A 221 49.45 5.63 -18.29
N LEU A 222 49.99 6.59 -19.04
CA LEU A 222 49.57 7.99 -19.00
C LEU A 222 48.16 8.19 -19.54
N VAL A 223 47.86 7.64 -20.73
CA VAL A 223 46.52 7.69 -21.33
C VAL A 223 45.51 7.08 -20.39
N TYR A 224 45.83 5.93 -19.80
CA TYR A 224 44.95 5.26 -18.87
C TYR A 224 44.74 6.06 -17.56
N GLY A 225 45.81 6.66 -17.03
CA GLY A 225 45.72 7.59 -15.90
C GLY A 225 44.79 8.76 -16.21
N ASN A 226 44.89 9.34 -17.41
CA ASN A 226 44.02 10.43 -17.86
C ASN A 226 42.56 9.99 -18.02
N VAL A 227 42.31 8.78 -18.52
CA VAL A 227 40.96 8.21 -18.70
C VAL A 227 40.31 7.83 -17.37
N THR A 228 41.08 7.54 -16.33
CA THR A 228 40.54 7.05 -15.05
C THR A 228 40.52 8.08 -13.93
N ASN A 229 41.30 9.14 -14.04
CA ASN A 229 41.28 10.27 -13.12
C ASN A 229 39.99 11.07 -13.29
N GLY A 230 39.25 11.28 -12.20
CA GLY A 230 37.97 12.00 -12.20
C GLY A 230 36.78 11.21 -12.76
N THR A 231 37.00 10.05 -13.40
CA THR A 231 35.92 9.24 -13.98
C THR A 231 34.96 8.70 -12.94
N ALA A 232 35.43 8.35 -11.74
CA ALA A 232 34.54 7.92 -10.66
C ALA A 232 33.54 9.04 -10.26
N ASP A 233 34.01 10.28 -10.15
CA ASP A 233 33.17 11.44 -9.82
C ASP A 233 32.23 11.78 -10.98
N ASN A 234 32.72 11.70 -12.23
CA ASN A 234 31.90 11.90 -13.42
C ASN A 234 30.80 10.84 -13.55
N VAL A 235 31.10 9.58 -13.27
CA VAL A 235 30.12 8.48 -13.26
C VAL A 235 29.10 8.68 -12.14
N LEU A 236 29.54 9.08 -10.94
CA LEU A 236 28.62 9.39 -9.84
C LEU A 236 27.71 10.58 -10.17
N ASN A 237 28.22 11.63 -10.81
CA ASN A 237 27.44 12.79 -11.22
C ASN A 237 26.47 12.44 -12.37
N ALA A 238 26.90 11.60 -13.31
CA ALA A 238 26.04 11.07 -14.37
C ALA A 238 24.91 10.23 -13.79
N TYR A 239 25.21 9.31 -12.86
CA TYR A 239 24.21 8.53 -12.13
C TYR A 239 23.19 9.42 -11.41
N LYS A 240 23.65 10.40 -10.62
CA LYS A 240 22.76 11.34 -9.93
C LYS A 240 21.86 12.11 -10.90
N THR A 241 22.40 12.51 -12.04
CA THR A 241 21.66 13.22 -13.09
C THR A 241 20.60 12.31 -13.69
N LEU A 242 20.95 11.07 -14.06
CA LEU A 242 20.03 10.07 -14.60
C LEU A 242 18.90 9.75 -13.62
N VAL A 243 19.21 9.50 -12.35
CA VAL A 243 18.20 9.28 -11.30
C VAL A 243 17.27 10.49 -11.18
N SER A 244 17.82 11.70 -11.10
CA SER A 244 17.02 12.91 -11.01
C SER A 244 16.11 13.11 -12.23
N SER A 245 16.61 12.83 -13.44
CA SER A 245 15.85 12.93 -14.68
C SER A 245 14.76 11.86 -14.76
N ALA A 246 15.06 10.62 -14.40
CA ALA A 246 14.09 9.53 -14.37
C ALA A 246 12.97 9.81 -13.35
N ILE A 247 13.31 10.28 -12.15
CA ILE A 247 12.32 10.70 -11.14
C ILE A 247 11.48 11.87 -11.65
N GLY A 248 12.11 12.86 -12.29
CA GLY A 248 11.39 13.98 -12.91
C GLY A 248 10.40 13.52 -13.99
N TYR A 249 10.81 12.56 -14.82
CA TYR A 249 9.97 11.98 -15.87
C TYR A 249 8.80 11.16 -15.30
N ILE A 250 9.06 10.32 -14.29
CA ILE A 250 8.02 9.60 -13.54
C ILE A 250 6.97 10.58 -13.01
N LYS A 251 7.41 11.66 -12.35
CA LYS A 251 6.51 12.69 -11.82
C LYS A 251 5.68 13.36 -12.91
N ALA A 252 6.31 13.81 -14.00
CA ALA A 252 5.61 14.47 -15.10
C ALA A 252 4.56 13.55 -15.76
N LEU A 253 4.86 12.25 -15.90
CA LEU A 253 3.91 11.27 -16.41
C LEU A 253 2.74 11.05 -15.44
N ILE A 254 3.01 10.92 -14.13
CA ILE A 254 1.96 10.76 -13.12
C ILE A 254 1.08 12.02 -13.06
N GLU A 255 1.66 13.22 -13.14
CA GLU A 255 0.93 14.49 -13.20
C GLU A 255 0.04 14.61 -14.45
N SER A 256 0.39 13.94 -15.54
CA SER A 256 -0.45 13.90 -16.74
C SER A 256 -1.52 12.80 -16.68
N PHE A 257 -1.18 11.66 -16.05
CA PHE A 257 -2.00 10.46 -16.03
C PHE A 257 -3.06 10.44 -14.92
N TYR A 258 -2.70 10.90 -13.72
CA TYR A 258 -3.55 10.75 -12.52
C TYR A 258 -4.68 11.78 -12.39
N PRO A 259 -4.48 13.09 -12.68
CA PRO A 259 -5.55 14.09 -12.52
C PRO A 259 -6.84 13.80 -13.29
N PRO A 260 -6.82 13.22 -14.52
CA PRO A 260 -8.04 12.85 -15.22
C PRO A 260 -8.88 11.78 -14.51
N ILE A 261 -8.24 10.82 -13.82
CA ILE A 261 -8.93 9.67 -13.20
C ILE A 261 -9.28 9.91 -11.72
N LYS A 262 -8.58 10.82 -11.04
CA LYS A 262 -8.82 11.19 -9.63
C LYS A 262 -10.29 11.50 -9.29
N PRO A 263 -11.05 12.26 -10.11
CA PRO A 263 -12.48 12.50 -9.85
C PRO A 263 -13.30 11.21 -9.88
N VAL A 264 -12.95 10.26 -10.76
CA VAL A 264 -13.67 8.98 -10.87
C VAL A 264 -13.41 8.11 -9.65
N ILE A 265 -12.16 8.01 -9.19
CA ILE A 265 -11.81 7.28 -7.96
C ILE A 265 -12.56 7.86 -6.76
N THR A 266 -12.53 9.19 -6.62
CA THR A 266 -13.23 9.90 -5.55
C THR A 266 -14.73 9.64 -5.63
N ARG A 267 -15.31 9.69 -6.84
CA ARG A 267 -16.73 9.47 -7.04
C ARG A 267 -17.17 8.04 -6.73
N LEU A 268 -16.38 7.03 -7.07
CA LEU A 268 -16.68 5.63 -6.73
C LEU A 268 -16.64 5.41 -5.22
N ALA A 269 -15.65 5.98 -4.53
CA ALA A 269 -15.59 5.98 -3.08
C ALA A 269 -16.79 6.68 -2.44
N GLU A 270 -17.18 7.85 -2.97
CA GLU A 270 -18.38 8.56 -2.52
C GLU A 270 -19.64 7.71 -2.69
N VAL A 271 -19.83 7.05 -3.84
CA VAL A 271 -21.02 6.23 -4.11
C VAL A 271 -21.15 5.08 -3.10
N LEU A 272 -20.05 4.41 -2.76
CA LEU A 272 -20.02 3.37 -1.72
C LEU A 272 -20.36 3.94 -0.33
N ILE A 273 -19.70 5.03 0.07
CA ILE A 273 -19.89 5.65 1.40
C ILE A 273 -21.32 6.19 1.53
N GLN A 274 -21.87 6.76 0.45
CA GLN A 274 -23.20 7.33 0.46
C GLN A 274 -24.31 6.29 0.51
N ARG A 275 -24.02 5.00 0.27
CA ARG A 275 -24.95 3.86 0.36
C ARG A 275 -26.30 4.14 -0.33
N GLY A 276 -26.23 4.70 -1.53
CA GLY A 276 -27.40 4.96 -2.36
C GLY A 276 -28.02 3.69 -2.92
N LYS A 277 -29.22 3.83 -3.51
CA LYS A 277 -29.84 2.74 -4.28
C LYS A 277 -28.89 2.31 -5.40
N ASN A 278 -28.55 1.03 -5.45
CA ASN A 278 -27.59 0.43 -6.38
C ASN A 278 -26.13 0.88 -6.21
N SER A 279 -25.74 1.44 -5.06
CA SER A 279 -24.35 1.88 -4.81
C SER A 279 -23.33 0.75 -5.03
N ASP A 280 -23.58 -0.43 -4.48
CA ASP A 280 -22.72 -1.60 -4.70
C ASP A 280 -22.63 -1.98 -6.18
N PHE A 281 -23.77 -2.04 -6.88
CA PHE A 281 -23.79 -2.35 -8.31
C PHE A 281 -22.99 -1.34 -9.14
N CYS A 282 -23.15 -0.04 -8.86
CA CYS A 282 -22.38 1.00 -9.53
C CYS A 282 -20.89 0.86 -9.24
N TYR A 283 -20.51 0.61 -7.99
CA TYR A 283 -19.11 0.42 -7.65
C TYR A 283 -18.51 -0.80 -8.37
N GLU A 284 -19.13 -1.97 -8.25
CA GLU A 284 -18.64 -3.21 -8.86
C GLU A 284 -18.62 -3.15 -10.39
N SER A 285 -19.49 -2.34 -11.02
CA SER A 285 -19.50 -2.17 -12.48
C SER A 285 -18.35 -1.30 -13.00
N TYR A 286 -17.97 -0.26 -12.25
CA TYR A 286 -17.01 0.75 -12.72
C TYR A 286 -15.62 0.62 -12.10
N TYR A 287 -15.50 0.07 -10.89
CA TYR A 287 -14.21 -0.12 -10.22
C TYR A 287 -13.21 -0.95 -11.04
N PRO A 288 -13.59 -2.07 -11.69
CA PRO A 288 -12.65 -2.83 -12.52
C PRO A 288 -12.10 -2.00 -13.69
N MET A 289 -12.89 -1.09 -14.27
CA MET A 289 -12.41 -0.21 -15.34
C MET A 289 -11.36 0.78 -14.82
N VAL A 290 -11.58 1.34 -13.62
CA VAL A 290 -10.62 2.25 -12.97
C VAL A 290 -9.34 1.50 -12.61
N GLU A 291 -9.44 0.30 -12.06
CA GLU A 291 -8.29 -0.55 -11.75
C GLU A 291 -7.48 -0.87 -13.00
N GLN A 292 -8.13 -1.30 -14.09
CA GLN A 292 -7.46 -1.55 -15.37
C GLN A 292 -6.79 -0.30 -15.95
N TYR A 293 -7.45 0.86 -15.87
CA TYR A 293 -6.86 2.12 -16.30
C TYR A 293 -5.58 2.41 -15.52
N LEU A 294 -5.65 2.35 -14.18
CA LEU A 294 -4.52 2.57 -13.27
C LEU A 294 -3.35 1.62 -13.55
N LEU A 295 -3.62 0.32 -13.70
CA LEU A 295 -2.61 -0.68 -14.05
C LEU A 295 -1.98 -0.42 -15.41
N SER A 296 -2.78 -0.06 -16.43
CA SER A 296 -2.29 0.23 -17.78
C SER A 296 -1.37 1.45 -17.82
N GLY A 297 -1.67 2.49 -17.04
CA GLY A 297 -0.81 3.67 -16.90
C GLY A 297 0.51 3.32 -16.25
N GLN A 298 0.49 2.56 -15.15
CA GLN A 298 1.70 2.10 -14.48
C GLN A 298 2.58 1.25 -15.41
N LEU A 299 1.98 0.31 -16.17
CA LEU A 299 2.69 -0.51 -17.15
C LEU A 299 3.31 0.33 -18.27
N SER A 300 2.61 1.35 -18.75
CA SER A 300 3.13 2.24 -19.79
C SER A 300 4.35 3.02 -19.31
N ILE A 301 4.28 3.57 -18.07
CA ILE A 301 5.41 4.25 -17.42
C ILE A 301 6.61 3.31 -17.27
N ILE A 302 6.38 2.09 -16.76
CA ILE A 302 7.43 1.08 -16.57
C ILE A 302 8.08 0.71 -17.92
N THR A 303 7.29 0.51 -18.98
CA THR A 303 7.81 0.07 -20.28
C THR A 303 8.70 1.13 -20.92
N CYS A 304 8.27 2.40 -20.89
CA CYS A 304 9.08 3.51 -21.40
C CYS A 304 10.40 3.61 -20.64
N LEU A 305 10.36 3.57 -19.32
CA LEU A 305 11.57 3.68 -18.52
C LEU A 305 12.49 2.46 -18.70
N ASN A 306 11.95 1.23 -18.73
CA ASN A 306 12.73 0.00 -18.94
C ASN A 306 13.53 0.06 -20.25
N THR A 307 12.98 0.67 -21.30
CA THR A 307 13.69 0.85 -22.57
C THR A 307 14.94 1.71 -22.41
N GLU A 308 14.87 2.76 -21.60
CA GLU A 308 16.03 3.62 -21.31
C GLU A 308 17.08 2.90 -20.46
N LEU A 309 16.64 2.08 -19.51
CA LEU A 309 17.56 1.28 -18.68
C LEU A 309 18.27 0.17 -19.47
N GLU A 310 17.59 -0.48 -20.41
CA GLU A 310 18.24 -1.45 -21.31
C GLU A 310 19.30 -0.78 -22.19
N ARG A 311 19.05 0.46 -22.67
CA ARG A 311 20.08 1.22 -23.40
C ARG A 311 21.32 1.48 -22.55
N GLU A 312 21.14 1.84 -21.29
CA GLU A 312 22.26 2.04 -20.35
C GLU A 312 23.03 0.74 -20.10
N LYS A 313 22.33 -0.39 -19.91
CA LYS A 313 22.97 -1.70 -19.77
C LYS A 313 23.79 -2.10 -21.00
N TYR A 314 23.28 -1.88 -22.22
CA TYR A 314 24.06 -2.19 -23.42
C TYR A 314 25.33 -1.34 -23.52
N LEU A 315 25.27 -0.08 -23.10
CA LEU A 315 26.46 0.76 -23.03
C LEU A 315 27.47 0.23 -21.99
N LEU A 316 26.98 -0.22 -20.83
CA LEU A 316 27.80 -0.85 -19.80
C LEU A 316 28.45 -2.14 -20.29
N GLU A 317 27.70 -3.01 -20.95
CA GLU A 317 28.21 -4.26 -21.52
C GLU A 317 29.30 -3.99 -22.56
N ALA A 318 29.11 -2.99 -23.43
CA ALA A 318 30.13 -2.58 -24.39
C ALA A 318 31.42 -2.09 -23.70
N LEU A 319 31.31 -1.32 -22.62
CA LEU A 319 32.46 -0.89 -21.83
C LEU A 319 33.19 -2.07 -21.15
N LEU A 320 32.44 -3.02 -20.61
CA LEU A 320 33.00 -4.24 -20.01
C LEU A 320 33.76 -5.09 -21.03
N GLU A 321 33.23 -5.24 -22.24
CA GLU A 321 33.91 -5.94 -23.33
C GLU A 321 35.22 -5.24 -23.74
N ILE A 322 35.22 -3.91 -23.87
CA ILE A 322 36.45 -3.14 -24.15
C ILE A 322 37.51 -3.41 -23.06
N ASN A 323 37.09 -3.41 -21.80
CA ASN A 323 37.98 -3.69 -20.68
C ASN A 323 38.56 -5.10 -20.72
N TYR A 324 37.75 -6.09 -21.08
CA TYR A 324 38.20 -7.47 -21.24
C TYR A 324 39.22 -7.62 -22.39
N GLN A 325 38.99 -6.94 -23.52
CA GLN A 325 39.95 -6.93 -24.63
C GLN A 325 41.28 -6.27 -24.22
N LEU A 326 41.23 -5.15 -23.49
CA LEU A 326 42.44 -4.48 -22.98
C LEU A 326 43.25 -5.39 -22.05
N GLN A 327 42.58 -6.16 -21.19
CA GLN A 327 43.22 -7.18 -20.35
C GLN A 327 43.96 -8.21 -21.18
N PHE A 328 43.26 -8.79 -22.16
CA PHE A 328 43.83 -9.82 -23.02
C PHE A 328 45.08 -9.32 -23.75
N PHE A 329 45.04 -8.10 -24.31
CA PHE A 329 46.20 -7.51 -24.98
C PHE A 329 47.41 -7.31 -24.07
N LEU A 330 47.22 -6.83 -22.84
CA LEU A 330 48.32 -6.59 -21.91
C LEU A 330 48.94 -7.89 -21.39
N GLU A 331 48.11 -8.89 -21.09
CA GLU A 331 48.57 -10.21 -20.63
C GLU A 331 49.33 -10.95 -21.74
N ASP A 332 48.83 -10.91 -22.98
CA ASP A 332 49.49 -11.54 -24.12
C ASP A 332 50.82 -10.86 -24.47
N ALA A 333 50.88 -9.53 -24.43
CA ALA A 333 52.11 -8.79 -24.63
C ALA A 333 53.20 -9.17 -23.61
N ASN A 334 52.82 -9.35 -22.34
CA ASN A 334 53.73 -9.82 -21.29
C ASN A 334 54.24 -11.25 -21.58
N ALA A 335 53.35 -12.15 -22.03
CA ALA A 335 53.72 -13.52 -22.40
C ALA A 335 54.67 -13.56 -23.62
N TYR A 336 54.39 -12.77 -24.65
CA TYR A 336 55.25 -12.62 -25.82
C TYR A 336 56.63 -12.07 -25.45
N LEU A 337 56.69 -11.01 -24.64
CA LEU A 337 57.96 -10.42 -24.21
C LEU A 337 58.81 -11.40 -23.38
N LYS A 338 58.20 -12.24 -22.54
CA LYS A 338 58.91 -13.33 -21.85
C LYS A 338 59.53 -14.32 -22.83
N THR A 339 58.85 -14.59 -23.94
CA THR A 339 59.35 -15.49 -24.98
C THR A 339 60.53 -14.84 -25.72
N CYS A 340 60.39 -13.58 -26.15
CA CYS A 340 61.50 -12.85 -26.77
C CYS A 340 62.73 -12.77 -25.84
N TYR A 341 62.51 -12.58 -24.53
CA TYR A 341 63.59 -12.56 -23.55
C TYR A 341 64.29 -13.92 -23.41
N ARG A 342 63.55 -15.04 -23.49
CA ARG A 342 64.19 -16.36 -23.49
C ARG A 342 65.04 -16.57 -24.73
N ILE A 343 64.59 -16.12 -25.90
CA ILE A 343 65.35 -16.20 -27.16
C ILE A 343 66.61 -15.33 -27.09
N SER A 344 66.55 -14.17 -26.41
CA SER A 344 67.69 -13.25 -26.26
C SER A 344 68.89 -13.84 -25.53
N GLN A 345 68.70 -14.94 -24.80
CA GLN A 345 69.79 -15.65 -24.12
C GLN A 345 70.59 -16.56 -25.08
N PHE A 346 70.09 -16.82 -26.29
CA PHE A 346 70.65 -17.82 -27.21
C PHE A 346 70.78 -17.36 -28.67
N ASP A 347 69.95 -16.43 -29.17
CA ASP A 347 69.93 -16.03 -30.59
C ASP A 347 69.60 -14.52 -30.78
N ASN A 348 70.61 -13.71 -31.11
CA ASN A 348 70.47 -12.27 -31.28
C ASN A 348 69.66 -11.84 -32.52
N PRO A 349 69.88 -12.43 -33.72
CA PRO A 349 69.03 -12.17 -34.89
C PRO A 349 67.55 -12.46 -34.64
N LEU A 350 67.22 -13.63 -34.06
CA LEU A 350 65.84 -14.04 -33.84
C LEU A 350 65.16 -13.19 -32.77
N THR A 351 65.91 -12.74 -31.76
CA THR A 351 65.41 -11.79 -30.74
C THR A 351 65.05 -10.44 -31.34
N SER A 352 65.87 -9.94 -32.27
CA SER A 352 65.61 -8.65 -32.93
C SER A 352 64.34 -8.69 -33.77
N GLN A 353 64.07 -9.81 -34.44
CA GLN A 353 62.80 -10.05 -35.15
C GLN A 353 61.62 -10.14 -34.18
N CYS A 354 61.77 -10.89 -33.08
CA CYS A 354 60.74 -11.04 -32.05
C CYS A 354 60.35 -9.67 -31.44
N LEU A 355 61.33 -8.85 -31.06
CA LEU A 355 61.09 -7.52 -30.52
C LEU A 355 60.52 -6.54 -31.56
N GLN A 356 60.87 -6.71 -32.84
CA GLN A 356 60.27 -5.92 -33.92
C GLN A 356 58.78 -6.20 -34.08
N GLU A 357 58.35 -7.47 -34.04
CA GLU A 357 56.93 -7.85 -34.15
C GLU A 357 56.08 -7.28 -33.00
N VAL A 358 56.65 -7.17 -31.79
CA VAL A 358 55.96 -6.58 -30.63
C VAL A 358 55.91 -5.03 -30.69
N SER A 359 56.75 -4.42 -31.54
CA SER A 359 56.88 -2.96 -31.65
C SER A 359 56.02 -2.31 -32.74
N VAL A 360 55.36 -3.12 -33.58
CA VAL A 360 54.37 -2.72 -34.60
C VAL A 360 52.99 -2.78 -33.97
#